data_AF-A0A7X2XW10-F1
#
_entry.id   AF-A0A7X2XW10-F1
#
_cell.length_a   1.000
_cell.length_b   1.000
_cell.length_c   1.000
_cell.angle_alpha   90.00
_cell.angle_beta   90.00
_cell.angle_gamma   90.00
#
_symmetry.space_group_name_H-M   'P 1'
#
loop_
_entity.id
_entity.type
_entity.pdbx_description
1 polymer ?
#
loop_
_entity_poly.entity_id
_entity_poly.type
_entity_poly.pdbx_seq_one_letter_code
_entity_poly.pdbx_strand_id
1 'polypeptide(L)'
;MISNEHFLTQIQTDVSQELISLDKQASQHKRATFSQLICLVLLLVSAMGTSAIEPLSQQKNISFELQRFLTDPFQIFLIIVMVVSFAASWLFWARDIKYQELSPQFAKLYKEHADMIKNSAPLTDLTAHFENQMALASHYNILSNIIALAVIAGIVLYQFHPLY
;
A
#
# COMPACT_ATOMS: atom_id res chain seq x y z
N MET A 1 -50.34 -6.04 -1.57
CA MET A 1 -49.41 -6.15 -0.43
C MET A 1 -48.19 -7.02 -0.76
N ILE A 2 -48.36 -8.22 -1.34
CA ILE A 2 -47.25 -9.14 -1.68
C ILE A 2 -46.20 -8.55 -2.65
N SER A 3 -46.61 -7.70 -3.60
CA SER A 3 -45.68 -7.05 -4.54
C SER A 3 -44.69 -6.07 -3.87
N ASN A 4 -45.07 -5.44 -2.75
CA ASN A 4 -44.20 -4.50 -2.04
C ASN A 4 -43.17 -5.23 -1.17
N GLU A 5 -43.55 -6.38 -0.59
CA GLU A 5 -42.64 -7.21 0.18
C GLU A 5 -41.57 -7.82 -0.74
N HIS A 6 -41.97 -8.32 -1.92
CA HIS A 6 -41.01 -8.78 -2.92
C HIS A 6 -40.06 -7.67 -3.38
N PHE A 7 -40.56 -6.47 -3.63
CA PHE A 7 -39.75 -5.32 -4.01
C PHE A 7 -38.74 -4.93 -2.91
N LEU A 8 -39.17 -4.89 -1.65
CA LEU A 8 -38.30 -4.60 -0.50
C LEU A 8 -37.23 -5.69 -0.31
N THR A 9 -37.60 -6.97 -0.44
CA THR A 9 -36.62 -8.07 -0.35
C THR A 9 -35.62 -8.05 -1.50
N GLN A 10 -36.04 -7.63 -2.71
CA GLN A 10 -35.16 -7.52 -3.86
C GLN A 10 -34.15 -6.37 -3.66
N ILE A 11 -34.61 -5.19 -3.23
CA ILE A 11 -33.71 -4.07 -2.90
C ILE A 11 -32.71 -4.46 -1.81
N GLN A 12 -33.15 -5.16 -0.77
CA GLN A 12 -32.26 -5.63 0.29
C GLN A 12 -31.20 -6.60 -0.24
N THR A 13 -31.56 -7.45 -1.20
CA THR A 13 -30.64 -8.40 -1.82
C THR A 13 -29.63 -7.68 -2.72
N ASP A 14 -30.09 -6.70 -3.50
CA ASP A 14 -29.23 -5.89 -4.37
C ASP A 14 -28.21 -5.06 -3.57
N VAL A 15 -28.68 -4.37 -2.52
CA VAL A 15 -27.81 -3.62 -1.59
C VAL A 15 -26.80 -4.55 -0.92
N SER A 16 -27.22 -5.74 -0.49
CA SER A 16 -26.30 -6.72 0.09
C SER A 16 -25.23 -7.19 -0.90
N GLN A 17 -25.59 -7.44 -2.16
CA GLN A 17 -24.63 -7.86 -3.18
C GLN A 17 -23.62 -6.76 -3.51
N GLU A 18 -24.10 -5.52 -3.60
CA GLU A 18 -23.24 -4.37 -3.84
C GLU A 18 -22.25 -4.15 -2.69
N LEU A 19 -22.73 -4.21 -1.44
CA LEU A 19 -21.88 -4.14 -0.24
C LEU A 19 -20.83 -5.27 -0.18
N ILE A 20 -21.20 -6.50 -0.54
CA ILE A 20 -20.25 -7.63 -0.63
C ILE A 20 -19.20 -7.38 -1.71
N SER A 21 -19.61 -6.81 -2.85
CA SER A 21 -18.68 -6.48 -3.94
C SER A 21 -17.67 -5.40 -3.52
N LEU A 22 -18.14 -4.39 -2.77
CA LEU A 22 -17.31 -3.32 -2.22
C LEU A 22 -16.35 -3.85 -1.15
N ASP A 23 -16.82 -4.72 -0.25
CA ASP A 23 -15.98 -5.38 0.76
C ASP A 23 -14.87 -6.23 0.12
N LYS A 24 -15.19 -6.99 -0.93
CA LYS A 24 -14.18 -7.77 -1.66
C LYS A 24 -13.11 -6.87 -2.29
N GLN A 25 -13.51 -5.72 -2.82
CA GLN A 25 -12.56 -4.75 -3.38
C GLN A 25 -11.73 -4.06 -2.28
N ALA A 26 -12.33 -3.72 -1.13
CA ALA A 26 -11.61 -3.17 0.02
C ALA A 26 -10.56 -4.16 0.55
N SER A 27 -10.86 -5.45 0.50
CA SER A 27 -9.93 -6.51 0.92
C SER A 27 -8.73 -6.60 -0.03
N GLN A 28 -8.98 -6.42 -1.33
CA GLN A 28 -7.91 -6.35 -2.34
C GLN A 28 -7.07 -5.08 -2.17
N HIS A 29 -7.68 -3.93 -1.90
CA HIS A 29 -7.00 -2.67 -1.60
C HIS A 29 -6.10 -2.80 -0.37
N LYS A 30 -6.59 -3.38 0.73
CA LYS A 30 -5.79 -3.69 1.92
C LYS A 30 -4.60 -4.60 1.60
N ARG A 31 -4.78 -5.63 0.77
CA ARG A 31 -3.69 -6.54 0.39
C ARG A 31 -2.64 -5.84 -0.49
N ALA A 32 -3.07 -4.98 -1.41
CA ALA A 32 -2.17 -4.22 -2.28
C ALA A 32 -1.30 -3.25 -1.45
N THR A 33 -1.92 -2.44 -0.59
CA THR A 33 -1.23 -1.50 0.30
C THR A 33 -0.29 -2.21 1.29
N PHE A 34 -0.70 -3.35 1.84
CA PHE A 34 0.16 -4.16 2.71
C PHE A 34 1.37 -4.76 1.95
N SER A 35 1.16 -5.24 0.72
CA SER A 35 2.25 -5.77 -0.11
C SER A 35 3.25 -4.67 -0.48
N GLN A 36 2.76 -3.48 -0.81
CA GLN A 36 3.59 -2.30 -1.04
C GLN A 36 4.42 -1.96 0.20
N LEU A 37 3.80 -1.96 1.39
CA LEU A 37 4.49 -1.69 2.65
C LEU A 37 5.63 -2.68 2.88
N ILE A 38 5.40 -3.98 2.66
CA ILE A 38 6.46 -5.00 2.78
C ILE A 38 7.61 -4.72 1.82
N CYS A 39 7.32 -4.39 0.55
CA CYS A 39 8.36 -4.04 -0.42
C CYS A 39 9.20 -2.83 0.03
N LEU A 40 8.56 -1.80 0.58
CA LEU A 40 9.26 -0.61 1.08
C LEU A 40 10.09 -0.90 2.33
N VAL A 41 9.60 -1.75 3.24
CA VAL A 41 10.39 -2.20 4.40
C VAL A 41 11.61 -3.00 3.95
N LEU A 42 11.47 -3.91 2.99
CA LEU A 42 12.60 -4.66 2.42
C LEU A 42 13.62 -3.75 1.74
N LEU A 43 13.14 -2.71 1.05
CA LEU A 43 14.00 -1.70 0.45
C LEU A 43 14.79 -0.94 1.53
N LEU A 44 14.12 -0.51 2.61
CA LEU A 44 14.75 0.20 3.72
C LEU A 44 15.82 -0.66 4.40
N VAL A 45 15.51 -1.93 4.71
CA VAL A 45 16.47 -2.86 5.33
C VAL A 45 17.67 -3.11 4.42
N SER A 46 17.44 -3.30 3.12
CA SER A 46 18.53 -3.46 2.15
C SER A 46 19.41 -2.21 2.07
N ALA A 47 18.82 -1.01 2.05
CA ALA A 47 19.54 0.25 2.01
C ALA A 47 20.38 0.51 3.29
N MET A 48 19.86 0.11 4.45
CA MET A 48 20.63 0.11 5.70
C MET A 48 21.80 -0.87 5.65
N GLY A 49 21.59 -2.07 5.08
CA GLY A 49 22.64 -3.07 4.89
C GLY A 49 23.79 -2.58 4.01
N THR A 50 23.50 -1.80 2.97
CA THR A 50 24.53 -1.23 2.10
C THR A 50 25.25 -0.02 2.68
N SER A 51 24.61 0.75 3.58
CA SER A 51 25.22 1.94 4.21
C SER A 51 26.02 1.62 5.48
N ALA A 52 25.91 0.40 6.02
CA ALA A 52 26.75 -0.09 7.11
C ALA A 52 28.21 -0.39 6.68
N ILE A 53 28.50 -0.27 5.39
CA ILE A 53 29.83 -0.47 4.80
C ILE A 53 30.35 0.92 4.40
N GLU A 54 31.60 1.22 4.76
CA GLU A 54 32.20 2.56 4.87
C GLU A 54 31.74 3.58 3.81
N PRO A 55 31.45 4.84 4.22
CA PRO A 55 30.99 5.86 3.31
C PRO A 55 32.06 6.22 2.26
N LEU A 56 31.62 6.30 1.00
CA LEU A 56 32.41 6.70 -0.18
C LEU A 56 33.11 8.08 -0.07
N SER A 57 32.88 8.84 1.00
CA SER A 57 33.47 10.17 1.22
C SER A 57 34.97 10.14 1.56
N GLN A 58 35.55 8.98 1.90
CA GLN A 58 36.98 8.88 2.24
C GLN A 58 37.90 8.28 1.17
N GLN A 59 37.38 7.80 0.03
CA GLN A 59 38.20 7.10 -0.96
C GLN A 59 38.42 7.87 -2.26
N LYS A 60 39.62 8.43 -2.38
CA LYS A 60 40.12 9.26 -3.50
C LYS A 60 40.30 8.52 -4.85
N ASN A 61 39.88 7.26 -4.99
CA ASN A 61 40.13 6.42 -6.17
C ASN A 61 38.85 5.75 -6.70
N ILE A 62 38.03 6.53 -7.42
CA ILE A 62 36.69 6.16 -7.90
C ILE A 62 36.71 5.04 -8.97
N SER A 63 37.85 4.78 -9.63
CA SER A 63 37.93 3.82 -10.73
C SER A 63 38.14 2.36 -10.32
N PHE A 64 38.69 2.08 -9.13
CA PHE A 64 39.04 0.71 -8.70
C PHE A 64 37.94 0.03 -7.88
N GLU A 65 37.07 0.81 -7.22
CA GLU A 65 36.04 0.30 -6.30
C GLU A 65 34.70 0.00 -6.99
N LEU A 66 34.34 0.61 -8.13
CA LEU A 66 33.15 0.19 -8.89
C LEU A 66 33.26 -1.27 -9.31
N GLN A 67 34.47 -1.68 -9.67
CA GLN A 67 34.80 -3.06 -9.99
C GLN A 67 34.72 -3.96 -8.75
N ARG A 68 35.16 -3.48 -7.58
CA ARG A 68 35.15 -4.20 -6.30
C ARG A 68 33.75 -4.39 -5.69
N PHE A 69 32.89 -3.36 -5.77
CA PHE A 69 31.46 -3.46 -5.44
C PHE A 69 30.72 -4.45 -6.36
N LEU A 70 31.10 -4.51 -7.65
CA LEU A 70 30.62 -5.52 -8.61
C LEU A 70 31.27 -6.90 -8.42
N THR A 71 32.24 -7.06 -7.51
CA THR A 71 32.86 -8.36 -7.24
C THR A 71 32.28 -9.04 -5.99
N ASP A 72 31.63 -8.29 -5.09
CA ASP A 72 30.97 -8.87 -3.92
C ASP A 72 29.55 -9.37 -4.29
N PRO A 73 29.32 -10.70 -4.34
CA PRO A 73 28.01 -11.25 -4.69
C PRO A 73 26.91 -10.83 -3.71
N PHE A 74 27.25 -10.51 -2.45
CA PHE A 74 26.28 -10.05 -1.45
C PHE A 74 25.79 -8.63 -1.74
N GLN A 75 26.68 -7.72 -2.18
CA GLN A 75 26.32 -6.36 -2.58
C GLN A 75 25.43 -6.35 -3.82
N ILE A 76 25.80 -7.14 -4.83
CA ILE A 76 24.98 -7.29 -6.05
C ILE A 76 23.59 -7.81 -5.68
N PHE A 77 23.51 -8.80 -4.77
CA PHE A 77 22.24 -9.31 -4.29
C PHE A 77 21.40 -8.21 -3.62
N LEU A 78 21.97 -7.40 -2.71
CA LEU A 78 21.25 -6.31 -2.05
C LEU A 78 20.77 -5.23 -3.03
N ILE A 79 21.59 -4.87 -4.03
CA ILE A 79 21.21 -3.91 -5.07
C ILE A 79 20.06 -4.46 -5.91
N ILE A 80 20.11 -5.74 -6.31
CA ILE A 80 19.01 -6.39 -7.04
C ILE A 80 17.74 -6.38 -6.19
N VAL A 81 17.83 -6.71 -4.90
CA VAL A 81 16.68 -6.67 -3.98
C VAL A 81 16.10 -5.26 -3.88
N MET A 82 16.93 -4.21 -3.81
CA MET A 82 16.45 -2.83 -3.79
C MET A 82 15.71 -2.46 -5.09
N VAL A 83 16.28 -2.77 -6.26
CA VAL A 83 15.66 -2.44 -7.56
C VAL A 83 14.34 -3.19 -7.74
N VAL A 84 14.32 -4.49 -7.43
CA VAL A 84 13.11 -5.33 -7.54
C VAL A 84 12.04 -4.86 -6.55
N SER A 85 12.42 -4.55 -5.31
CA SER A 85 11.48 -4.07 -4.28
C SER A 85 10.91 -2.71 -4.64
N PHE A 86 11.72 -1.82 -5.22
CA PHE A 86 11.26 -0.52 -5.71
C PHE A 86 10.26 -0.68 -6.87
N ALA A 87 10.60 -1.47 -7.88
CA ALA A 87 9.73 -1.73 -9.03
C ALA A 87 8.41 -2.40 -8.61
N ALA A 88 8.47 -3.39 -7.71
CA ALA A 88 7.30 -4.06 -7.17
C ALA A 88 6.42 -3.08 -6.35
N SER A 89 7.02 -2.26 -5.49
CA SER A 89 6.32 -1.21 -4.74
C SER A 89 5.57 -0.26 -5.67
N TRP A 90 6.20 0.18 -6.76
CA TRP A 90 5.57 1.07 -7.73
C TRP A 90 4.39 0.43 -8.46
N LEU A 91 4.51 -0.86 -8.82
CA LEU A 91 3.40 -1.62 -9.42
C LEU A 91 2.21 -1.77 -8.48
N PHE A 92 2.46 -2.01 -7.19
CA PHE A 92 1.39 -2.08 -6.19
C PHE A 92 0.75 -0.73 -5.96
N TRP A 93 1.53 0.35 -5.90
CA TRP A 93 1.00 1.71 -5.81
C TRP A 93 0.13 2.09 -7.02
N ALA A 94 0.57 1.77 -8.24
CA ALA A 94 -0.23 2.03 -9.45
C ALA A 94 -1.54 1.22 -9.49
N ARG A 95 -1.54 0.00 -8.95
CA ARG A 95 -2.77 -0.78 -8.75
C ARG A 95 -3.68 -0.15 -7.70
N ASP A 96 -3.10 0.48 -6.69
CA ASP A 96 -3.82 1.11 -5.58
C ASP A 96 -4.71 2.27 -6.01
N ILE A 97 -4.27 3.04 -7.02
CA ILE A 97 -5.02 4.18 -7.58
C ILE A 97 -6.44 3.78 -7.99
N LYS A 98 -6.65 2.55 -8.46
CA LYS A 98 -7.97 2.04 -8.87
C LYS A 98 -8.97 1.96 -7.72
N TYR A 99 -8.50 1.92 -6.48
CA TYR A 99 -9.33 1.76 -5.30
C TYR A 99 -9.68 3.08 -4.62
N GLN A 100 -9.22 4.23 -5.15
CA GLN A 100 -9.55 5.56 -4.60
C GLN A 100 -11.06 5.86 -4.62
N GLU A 101 -11.79 5.29 -5.57
CA GLU A 101 -13.24 5.51 -5.70
C GLU A 101 -14.10 4.62 -4.78
N LEU A 102 -13.51 3.65 -4.05
CA LEU A 102 -14.31 2.78 -3.17
C LEU A 102 -14.97 3.54 -2.01
N SER A 103 -14.23 4.46 -1.38
CA SER A 103 -14.75 5.25 -0.26
C SER A 103 -15.96 6.10 -0.67
N PRO A 104 -15.92 6.89 -1.76
CA PRO A 104 -17.09 7.64 -2.19
C PRO A 104 -18.24 6.76 -2.69
N GLN A 105 -17.97 5.62 -3.33
CA GLN A 105 -19.02 4.66 -3.74
C GLN A 105 -19.76 4.10 -2.53
N PHE A 106 -19.02 3.67 -1.50
CA PHE A 106 -19.61 3.20 -0.25
C PHE A 106 -20.37 4.31 0.50
N ALA A 107 -19.81 5.52 0.59
CA ALA A 107 -20.47 6.64 1.26
C ALA A 107 -21.80 7.00 0.58
N LYS A 108 -21.87 6.88 -0.76
CA LYS A 108 -23.11 7.07 -1.51
C LYS A 108 -24.13 5.96 -1.19
N LEU A 109 -23.72 4.69 -1.26
CA LEU A 109 -24.59 3.54 -0.96
C LEU A 109 -25.12 3.58 0.48
N TYR A 110 -24.25 3.89 1.44
CA TYR A 110 -24.61 4.03 2.85
C TYR A 110 -25.59 5.18 3.05
N LYS A 111 -25.41 6.31 2.37
CA LYS A 111 -26.33 7.45 2.46
C LYS A 111 -27.71 7.13 1.85
N GLU A 112 -27.76 6.41 0.75
CA GLU A 112 -29.01 6.03 0.07
C GLU A 112 -29.79 4.93 0.82
N HIS A 113 -29.09 4.03 1.52
CA HIS A 113 -29.69 2.88 2.20
C HIS A 113 -29.42 2.79 3.71
N ALA A 114 -29.13 3.93 4.36
CA ALA A 114 -28.74 4.00 5.77
C ALA A 114 -29.74 3.27 6.70
N ASP A 115 -31.04 3.49 6.50
CA ASP A 115 -32.08 2.90 7.34
C ASP A 115 -32.17 1.37 7.16
N MET A 116 -31.94 0.88 5.95
CA MET A 116 -31.94 -0.56 5.66
C MET A 116 -30.71 -1.25 6.25
N ILE A 117 -29.55 -0.59 6.18
CA ILE A 117 -28.29 -1.10 6.72
C ILE A 117 -28.35 -1.15 8.25
N LYS A 118 -28.82 -0.07 8.91
CA LYS A 118 -28.91 0.03 10.38
C LYS A 118 -29.92 -0.95 11.00
N ASN A 119 -31.00 -1.25 10.29
CA ASN A 119 -32.04 -2.15 10.78
C ASN A 119 -31.73 -3.63 10.50
N SER A 120 -30.65 -3.93 9.78
CA SER A 120 -30.23 -5.28 9.42
C SER A 120 -28.86 -5.59 10.04
N ALA A 121 -28.86 -6.51 11.01
CA ALA A 121 -27.63 -7.00 11.66
C ALA A 121 -26.54 -7.44 10.67
N PRO A 122 -26.81 -8.25 9.62
CA PRO A 122 -25.76 -8.67 8.68
C PRO A 122 -25.21 -7.53 7.82
N LEU A 123 -26.03 -6.55 7.45
CA LEU A 123 -25.56 -5.39 6.67
C LEU A 123 -24.73 -4.44 7.54
N THR A 124 -25.08 -4.29 8.81
CA THR A 124 -24.31 -3.51 9.77
C THR A 124 -22.93 -4.11 10.01
N ASP A 125 -22.83 -5.44 10.17
CA ASP A 125 -21.55 -6.12 10.34
C ASP A 125 -20.67 -6.00 9.09
N LEU A 126 -21.25 -6.16 7.89
CA LEU A 126 -20.52 -6.00 6.63
C LEU A 126 -20.01 -4.57 6.43
N THR A 127 -20.80 -3.58 6.82
CA THR A 127 -20.45 -2.15 6.81
C THR A 127 -19.26 -1.89 7.73
N ALA A 128 -19.31 -2.38 8.97
CA ALA A 128 -18.21 -2.24 9.93
C ALA A 128 -16.93 -2.96 9.45
N HIS A 129 -17.09 -4.12 8.81
CA HIS A 129 -15.98 -4.86 8.23
C HIS A 129 -15.30 -4.08 7.10
N PHE A 130 -16.08 -3.54 6.17
CA PHE A 130 -15.61 -2.68 5.09
C PHE A 130 -14.85 -1.45 5.63
N GLU A 131 -15.42 -0.73 6.59
CA GLU A 131 -14.81 0.45 7.19
C GLU A 131 -13.47 0.13 7.85
N ASN A 132 -13.40 -0.99 8.59
CA ASN A 132 -12.15 -1.43 9.21
C ASN A 132 -11.09 -1.79 8.15
N GLN A 133 -11.47 -2.46 7.06
CA GLN A 133 -10.55 -2.77 5.97
C GLN A 133 -10.00 -1.50 5.29
N MET A 134 -10.86 -0.51 5.04
CA MET A 134 -10.47 0.78 4.47
C MET A 134 -9.56 1.59 5.41
N ALA A 135 -9.85 1.59 6.72
CA ALA A 135 -9.02 2.24 7.72
C ALA A 135 -7.61 1.62 7.76
N LEU A 136 -7.50 0.29 7.73
CA LEU A 136 -6.21 -0.41 7.66
C LEU A 136 -5.46 -0.11 6.37
N ALA A 137 -6.15 -0.13 5.22
CA ALA A 137 -5.53 0.18 3.93
C ALA A 137 -4.98 1.62 3.90
N SER A 138 -5.75 2.58 4.42
CA SER A 138 -5.31 3.97 4.59
C SER A 138 -4.09 4.07 5.49
N HIS A 139 -4.10 3.37 6.64
CA HIS A 139 -2.96 3.35 7.56
C HIS A 139 -1.69 2.80 6.90
N TYR A 140 -1.79 1.69 6.15
CA TYR A 140 -0.67 1.12 5.41
C TYR A 140 -0.16 2.05 4.29
N ASN A 141 -1.04 2.76 3.61
CA ASN A 141 -0.66 3.73 2.60
C ASN A 141 0.11 4.93 3.21
N ILE A 142 -0.36 5.45 4.35
CA ILE A 142 0.34 6.51 5.10
C ILE A 142 1.73 6.05 5.51
N LEU A 143 1.85 4.85 6.11
CA LEU A 143 3.15 4.28 6.49
C LEU A 143 4.07 4.09 5.28
N SER A 144 3.53 3.59 4.17
CA SER A 144 4.27 3.42 2.91
C SER A 144 4.81 4.76 2.40
N ASN A 145 4.00 5.82 2.42
CA ASN A 145 4.43 7.16 2.02
C ASN A 145 5.51 7.73 2.94
N ILE A 146 5.42 7.52 4.26
CA ILE A 146 6.45 7.94 5.21
C ILE A 146 7.79 7.24 4.89
N ILE A 147 7.78 5.93 4.66
CA ILE A 147 9.00 5.18 4.32
C ILE A 147 9.57 5.65 2.98
N ALA A 148 8.72 5.85 1.97
CA ALA A 148 9.16 6.35 0.66
C ALA A 148 9.80 7.74 0.77
N LEU A 149 9.20 8.66 1.53
CA LEU A 149 9.78 9.97 1.81
C LEU A 149 11.10 9.88 2.57
N ALA A 150 11.21 8.99 3.56
CA ALA A 150 12.44 8.78 4.31
C ALA A 150 13.57 8.26 3.42
N VAL A 151 13.28 7.34 2.50
CA VAL A 151 14.24 6.82 1.52
C VAL A 151 14.70 7.93 0.57
N ILE A 152 13.78 8.73 0.03
CA ILE A 152 14.11 9.86 -0.85
C ILE A 152 14.96 10.89 -0.10
N ALA A 153 14.56 11.26 1.12
CA ALA A 153 15.31 12.19 1.96
C ALA A 153 16.71 11.65 2.29
N GLY A 154 16.85 10.36 2.58
CA GLY A 154 18.13 9.71 2.80
C GLY A 154 19.05 9.77 1.58
N ILE A 155 18.53 9.50 0.37
CA ILE A 155 19.29 9.61 -0.88
C ILE A 155 19.73 11.06 -1.13
N VAL A 156 18.81 12.02 -0.95
CA VAL A 156 19.10 13.45 -1.11
C VAL A 156 20.18 13.89 -0.13
N LEU A 157 20.03 13.59 1.17
CA LEU A 157 21.02 13.92 2.19
C LEU A 157 22.37 13.26 1.93
N TYR A 158 22.39 12.04 1.39
CA TYR A 158 23.63 11.37 0.98
C TYR A 158 24.32 12.08 -0.19
N GLN A 159 23.56 12.51 -1.20
CA GLN A 159 24.10 13.28 -2.33
C GLN A 159 24.59 14.68 -1.92
N PHE A 160 23.95 15.28 -0.92
CA PHE A 160 24.31 16.59 -0.38
C PHE A 160 25.29 16.54 0.79
N HIS A 161 25.70 15.37 1.27
CA HIS A 161 26.73 15.25 2.30
C HIS A 161 28.06 15.70 1.68
N PRO A 162 28.52 16.93 1.95
CA PRO A 162 29.73 17.42 1.33
C PRO A 162 30.89 16.69 2.00
N LEU A 163 31.84 16.28 1.17
CA LEU A 163 33.24 16.11 1.53
C LEU A 163 33.67 17.22 2.52
N TYR A 164 33.68 16.92 3.82
CA TYR A 164 34.38 17.68 4.85
C TYR A 164 35.34 16.74 5.55
#